data_AF-A0A137QZU2-F1
#
_entry.id   AF-A0A137QZU2-F1
#
_cell.length_a   1.000
_cell.length_b   1.000
_cell.length_c   1.000
_cell.angle_alpha   90.00
_cell.angle_beta   90.00
_cell.angle_gamma   90.00
#
_symmetry.space_group_name_H-M   'P 1'
#
loop_
_entity.id
_entity.type
_entity.pdbx_description
1 polymer ?
#
loop_
_entity_poly.entity_id
_entity_poly.type
_entity_poly.pdbx_seq_one_letter_code
_entity_poly.pdbx_strand_id
1 'polypeptide(L)'
;PWDLMPWVKDCKLPPARAIVHNNKPCHSLDVLWQAFDQTYNSASNRPINACVLDDLPNIPERKWMPFSLLELTEALKSCSNMSMPGLDHISWAHLKMLLSVDDRIPLFFTRLANICLSVSYWLPHFKELVSVIIPKPNKLSYHLPKAF
;
A
#
# COMPACT_ATOMS: atom_id res chain seq x y z
N PRO A 1 8.89 31.92 21.45
CA PRO A 1 9.08 31.33 20.11
C PRO A 1 8.95 29.79 20.19
N TRP A 2 7.94 29.22 19.52
CA TRP A 2 7.74 27.77 19.44
C TRP A 2 8.74 27.17 18.45
N ASP A 3 9.54 26.19 18.89
CA ASP A 3 10.45 25.44 18.02
C ASP A 3 9.67 24.29 17.37
N LEU A 4 9.33 24.44 16.09
CA LEU A 4 8.58 23.47 15.28
C LEU A 4 9.48 22.42 14.59
N MET A 5 10.80 22.44 14.84
CA MET A 5 11.76 21.56 14.18
C MET A 5 12.58 20.64 15.12
N PRO A 6 12.04 20.11 16.24
CA PRO A 6 12.81 19.19 17.08
C PRO A 6 13.19 17.89 16.35
N TRP A 7 12.43 17.49 15.33
CA TRP A 7 12.66 16.27 14.53
C TRP A 7 13.76 16.41 13.46
N VAL A 8 14.24 17.63 13.19
CA VAL A 8 15.33 17.91 12.23
C VAL A 8 16.70 17.83 12.91
N LYS A 9 16.74 17.89 14.25
CA LYS A 9 17.97 17.79 15.03
C LYS A 9 18.48 16.35 14.99
N ASP A 10 19.79 16.19 15.04
CA ASP A 10 20.41 14.86 15.16
C ASP A 10 19.80 14.11 16.35
N CYS A 11 19.06 13.05 16.02
CA CYS A 11 18.47 12.18 17.02
C CYS A 11 19.61 11.41 17.70
N LYS A 12 20.05 11.89 18.86
CA LYS A 12 21.01 11.16 19.70
C LYS A 12 20.38 9.82 20.05
N LEU A 13 20.91 8.74 19.46
CA LEU A 13 20.49 7.40 19.82
C LEU A 13 20.68 7.22 21.33
N PRO A 14 19.69 6.66 22.04
CA PRO A 14 19.90 6.33 23.45
C PRO A 14 21.11 5.40 23.56
N PRO A 15 21.86 5.46 24.67
CA PRO A 15 22.97 4.53 24.90
C PRO A 15 22.44 3.10 24.73
N ALA A 16 23.14 2.32 23.90
CA ALA A 16 22.77 0.94 23.64
C ALA A 16 22.68 0.18 24.96
N ARG A 17 21.48 -0.27 25.32
CA ARG A 17 21.24 -1.10 26.49
C ARG A 17 21.41 -2.56 26.08
N ALA A 18 22.08 -3.33 26.93
CA ALA A 18 22.10 -4.78 26.76
C ALA A 18 20.66 -5.31 26.74
N ILE A 19 20.36 -6.22 25.83
CA ILE A 19 19.02 -6.82 25.71
C ILE A 19 18.79 -7.68 26.95
N VAL A 20 17.70 -7.42 27.66
CA VAL A 20 17.30 -8.15 28.87
C VAL A 20 16.03 -8.91 28.56
N HIS A 21 16.03 -10.22 28.82
CA HIS A 21 14.87 -11.10 28.64
C HIS A 21 14.61 -11.82 29.97
N ASN A 22 13.38 -11.76 30.49
CA ASN A 22 13.00 -12.32 31.80
C ASN A 22 13.92 -11.89 32.96
N ASN A 23 14.24 -10.59 33.04
CA ASN A 23 15.16 -10.00 34.02
C ASN A 23 16.60 -10.55 33.98
N LYS A 24 16.99 -11.24 32.91
CA LYS A 24 18.36 -11.71 32.68
C LYS A 24 18.97 -11.04 31.45
N PRO A 25 20.17 -10.45 31.57
CA PRO A 25 20.88 -9.91 30.41
C PRO A 25 21.31 -11.02 29.45
N CYS A 26 21.11 -10.79 28.16
CA CYS A 26 21.51 -11.71 27.09
C CYS A 26 22.97 -11.43 26.71
N HIS A 27 23.87 -12.33 27.10
CA HIS A 27 25.32 -12.15 26.88
C HIS A 27 25.91 -13.02 25.76
N SER A 28 25.14 -13.95 25.20
CA SER A 28 25.54 -14.77 24.06
C SER A 28 24.53 -14.68 22.93
N LEU A 29 24.98 -14.99 21.70
CA LEU A 29 24.15 -15.00 20.51
C LEU A 29 23.01 -16.03 20.63
N ASP A 30 23.27 -17.20 21.19
CA ASP A 30 22.27 -18.26 21.34
C ASP A 30 21.14 -17.84 22.29
N VAL A 31 21.50 -17.22 23.42
CA VAL A 31 20.53 -16.70 24.40
C VAL A 31 19.73 -15.55 23.82
N LEU A 32 20.37 -14.69 23.02
CA LEU A 32 19.71 -13.62 22.31
C LEU A 32 18.69 -14.16 21.30
N TRP A 33 19.07 -15.17 20.51
CA TRP A 33 18.17 -15.80 19.56
C TRP A 33 16.99 -16.47 20.24
N GLN A 34 17.24 -17.21 21.31
CA GLN A 34 16.20 -17.84 22.11
C GLN A 34 15.24 -16.81 22.72
N ALA A 35 15.76 -15.68 23.22
CA ALA A 35 14.95 -14.59 23.73
C ALA A 35 14.03 -13.99 22.65
N PHE A 36 14.57 -13.77 21.44
CA PHE A 36 13.78 -13.27 20.32
C PHE A 36 12.72 -14.28 19.87
N ASP A 37 13.10 -15.53 19.69
CA ASP A 37 12.19 -16.60 19.29
C ASP A 37 11.06 -16.76 20.32
N GLN A 38 11.40 -16.83 21.61
CA GLN A 38 10.40 -16.91 22.68
C GLN A 38 9.49 -15.70 22.73
N THR A 39 9.98 -14.49 22.43
CA THR A 39 9.16 -13.28 22.44
C THR A 39 8.19 -13.26 21.26
N TYR A 40 8.70 -13.43 20.04
CA TYR A 40 7.91 -13.29 18.81
C TYR A 40 7.08 -14.54 18.48
N ASN A 41 7.56 -15.72 18.85
CA ASN A 41 6.88 -17.00 18.62
C ASN A 41 6.28 -17.58 19.91
N SER A 42 6.06 -16.76 20.95
CA SER A 42 5.45 -17.14 22.24
C SER A 42 4.07 -17.83 22.11
N ALA A 43 3.40 -17.64 20.98
CA ALA A 43 2.10 -18.21 20.67
C ALA A 43 2.13 -19.36 19.65
N SER A 44 3.31 -19.74 19.13
CA SER A 44 3.45 -20.73 18.05
C SER A 44 2.79 -22.08 18.32
N ASN A 45 2.80 -22.54 19.57
CA ASN A 45 2.20 -23.83 19.99
C ASN A 45 0.85 -23.67 20.70
N ARG A 46 0.27 -22.46 20.73
CA ARG A 46 -1.05 -22.27 21.34
C ARG A 46 -2.12 -22.71 20.35
N PRO A 47 -3.08 -23.56 20.76
CA PRO A 47 -4.21 -23.88 19.90
C PRO A 47 -4.98 -22.59 19.60
N ILE A 48 -5.20 -22.31 18.31
CA ILE A 48 -6.04 -21.19 17.88
C ILE A 48 -7.50 -21.66 18.01
N ASN A 49 -8.25 -21.05 18.91
CA ASN A 49 -9.68 -21.27 19.00
C ASN A 49 -10.39 -20.50 17.87
N ALA A 50 -10.65 -21.16 16.74
CA ALA A 50 -11.38 -20.57 15.62
C ALA A 50 -12.85 -20.29 15.93
N CYS A 51 -13.43 -20.90 16.98
CA CYS A 51 -14.82 -20.69 17.37
C CYS A 51 -15.09 -19.24 17.83
N VAL A 52 -14.05 -18.45 18.13
CA VAL A 52 -14.20 -17.00 18.37
C VAL A 52 -14.80 -16.26 17.17
N LEU A 53 -14.66 -16.83 15.96
CA LEU A 53 -15.27 -16.30 14.74
C LEU A 53 -16.77 -16.56 14.69
N ASP A 54 -17.26 -17.60 15.37
CA ASP A 54 -18.70 -17.92 15.45
C ASP A 54 -19.44 -16.93 16.36
N ASP A 55 -18.74 -16.36 17.34
CA ASP A 55 -19.24 -15.31 18.23
C ASP A 55 -19.23 -13.92 17.59
N LEU A 56 -18.57 -13.75 16.42
CA LEU A 56 -18.57 -12.47 15.72
C LEU A 56 -19.97 -12.19 15.16
N PRO A 57 -20.53 -10.98 15.41
CA PRO A 57 -21.82 -10.64 14.85
C PRO A 57 -21.73 -10.64 13.32
N ASN A 58 -22.70 -11.29 12.67
CA ASN A 58 -22.79 -11.27 11.22
C ASN A 58 -23.04 -9.82 10.76
N ILE A 59 -22.07 -9.25 10.05
CA ILE A 59 -22.19 -7.90 9.53
C ILE A 59 -23.13 -7.97 8.32
N PRO A 60 -24.22 -7.18 8.28
CA PRO A 60 -25.14 -7.25 7.16
C PRO A 60 -24.41 -6.96 5.85
N GLU A 61 -24.77 -7.72 4.82
CA GLU A 61 -24.20 -7.51 3.48
C GLU A 61 -24.45 -6.06 3.04
N ARG A 62 -23.36 -5.30 2.88
CA ARG A 62 -23.43 -3.92 2.44
C ARG A 62 -23.46 -3.89 0.91
N LYS A 63 -24.53 -3.32 0.36
CA LYS A 63 -24.58 -3.02 -1.07
C LYS A 63 -23.45 -2.05 -1.43
N TRP A 64 -22.74 -2.36 -2.51
CA TRP A 64 -21.80 -1.41 -3.09
C TRP A 64 -22.55 -0.16 -3.54
N MET A 65 -22.02 1.00 -3.15
CA MET A 65 -22.50 2.26 -3.68
C MET A 65 -22.06 2.37 -5.15
N PRO A 66 -22.93 2.83 -6.06
CA PRO A 66 -22.54 3.02 -7.43
C PRO A 66 -21.47 4.11 -7.51
N PHE A 67 -20.44 3.85 -8.32
CA PHE A 67 -19.46 4.84 -8.73
C PHE A 67 -20.16 5.98 -9.48
N SER A 68 -19.88 7.20 -9.06
CA SER A 68 -20.52 8.41 -9.54
C SER A 68 -19.66 9.18 -10.54
N LEU A 69 -20.31 10.06 -11.31
CA LEU A 69 -19.60 10.99 -12.20
C LEU A 69 -18.68 11.95 -11.44
N LEU A 70 -19.06 12.32 -10.21
CA LEU A 70 -18.23 13.18 -9.36
C LEU A 70 -16.92 12.47 -9.00
N GLU A 71 -17.00 11.22 -8.52
CA GLU A 71 -15.82 10.44 -8.19
C GLU A 71 -14.91 10.22 -9.41
N LEU A 72 -15.49 9.96 -10.59
CA LEU A 72 -14.72 9.89 -11.85
C LEU A 72 -13.96 11.19 -12.12
N THR A 73 -14.64 12.33 -11.96
CA THR A 73 -14.07 13.65 -12.24
C THR A 73 -12.98 14.01 -11.24
N GLU A 74 -13.18 13.73 -9.95
CA GLU A 74 -12.19 13.97 -8.90
C GLU A 74 -10.97 13.07 -9.05
N ALA A 75 -11.18 11.78 -9.31
CA ALA A 75 -10.11 10.83 -9.59
C ALA A 75 -9.25 11.32 -10.77
N LEU A 76 -9.89 11.69 -11.89
CA LEU A 76 -9.19 12.16 -13.07
C LEU A 76 -8.45 13.48 -12.84
N LYS A 77 -9.04 14.41 -12.07
CA LYS A 77 -8.38 15.69 -11.70
C LYS A 77 -7.06 15.45 -10.96
N SER A 78 -7.00 14.43 -10.10
CA SER A 78 -5.79 14.10 -9.33
C SER A 78 -4.64 13.53 -10.17
N CYS A 79 -4.93 12.99 -11.36
CA CYS A 79 -3.93 12.39 -12.23
C CYS A 79 -3.03 13.45 -12.91
N SER A 80 -1.72 13.19 -12.99
CA SER A 80 -0.76 14.07 -13.67
C SER A 80 -0.84 13.94 -15.19
N ASN A 81 -0.84 15.05 -15.93
CA ASN A 81 -0.79 15.02 -17.40
C ASN A 81 0.56 14.53 -17.93
N MET A 82 1.60 14.48 -17.09
CA MET A 82 2.96 14.11 -17.46
C MET A 82 3.34 12.69 -17.03
N SER A 83 2.41 11.92 -16.45
CA SER A 83 2.74 10.53 -16.12
C SER A 83 2.88 9.71 -17.40
N MET A 84 3.68 8.65 -17.31
CA MET A 84 3.83 7.71 -18.41
C MET A 84 2.47 7.04 -18.72
N PRO A 85 2.07 6.94 -20.00
CA PRO A 85 0.85 6.24 -20.37
C PRO A 85 0.98 4.72 -20.13
N GLY A 86 -0.16 4.03 -20.12
CA GLY A 86 -0.21 2.58 -20.04
C GLY A 86 0.17 1.91 -21.37
N LEU A 87 -0.11 0.60 -21.44
CA LEU A 87 0.11 -0.24 -22.63
C LEU A 87 -0.70 0.21 -23.86
N ASP A 88 -1.80 0.93 -23.64
CA ASP A 88 -2.65 1.50 -24.68
C ASP A 88 -2.12 2.83 -25.24
N HIS A 89 -1.03 3.36 -24.67
CA HIS A 89 -0.46 4.67 -25.00
C HIS A 89 -1.40 5.86 -24.79
N ILE A 90 -2.50 5.67 -24.05
CA ILE A 90 -3.43 6.74 -23.70
C ILE A 90 -2.94 7.41 -22.41
N SER A 91 -2.71 8.73 -22.46
CA SER A 91 -2.30 9.52 -21.31
C SER A 91 -3.50 10.09 -20.56
N TRP A 92 -3.30 10.52 -19.31
CA TRP A 92 -4.33 11.25 -18.57
C TRP A 92 -4.73 12.56 -19.26
N ALA A 93 -3.83 13.18 -20.03
CA ALA A 93 -4.16 14.36 -20.81
C ALA A 93 -5.17 14.05 -21.92
N HIS A 94 -5.00 12.91 -22.61
CA HIS A 94 -5.97 12.44 -23.61
C HIS A 94 -7.33 12.16 -22.99
N LEU A 95 -7.35 11.46 -21.84
CA LEU A 95 -8.60 11.14 -21.14
C LEU A 95 -9.31 12.41 -20.65
N LYS A 96 -8.61 13.36 -20.02
CA LYS A 96 -9.20 14.64 -19.61
C LYS A 96 -9.80 15.41 -20.78
N MET A 97 -9.09 15.44 -21.91
CA MET A 97 -9.61 16.06 -23.13
C MET A 97 -10.87 15.35 -23.61
N LEU A 98 -10.83 14.03 -23.79
CA LEU A 98 -11.95 13.23 -24.28
C LEU A 98 -13.21 13.42 -23.42
N LEU A 99 -13.06 13.40 -22.09
CA LEU A 99 -14.16 13.59 -21.14
C LEU A 99 -14.70 15.03 -21.13
N SER A 100 -13.93 16.00 -21.61
CA SER A 100 -14.36 17.40 -21.73
C SER A 100 -15.05 17.71 -23.07
N VAL A 101 -14.90 16.85 -24.08
CA VAL A 101 -15.48 17.06 -25.42
C VAL A 101 -16.89 16.50 -25.53
N ASP A 102 -17.19 15.38 -24.85
CA ASP A 102 -18.47 14.69 -25.00
C ASP A 102 -18.94 14.07 -23.68
N ASP A 103 -20.07 14.56 -23.16
CA ASP A 103 -20.69 14.13 -21.90
C ASP A 103 -21.11 12.64 -21.90
N ARG A 104 -21.23 12.01 -23.07
CA ARG A 104 -21.54 10.57 -23.18
C ARG A 104 -20.37 9.69 -22.74
N ILE A 105 -19.14 10.20 -22.88
CA ILE A 105 -17.92 9.49 -22.52
C ILE A 105 -17.80 9.23 -21.01
N PRO A 106 -17.89 10.24 -20.12
CA PRO A 106 -17.84 9.99 -18.69
C PRO A 106 -19.02 9.12 -18.22
N LEU A 107 -20.18 9.23 -18.88
CA LEU A 107 -21.32 8.36 -18.60
C LEU A 107 -21.03 6.89 -18.96
N PHE A 108 -20.34 6.65 -20.08
CA PHE A 108 -19.89 5.32 -20.49
C PHE A 108 -18.93 4.71 -19.46
N PHE A 109 -17.89 5.44 -19.05
CA PHE A 109 -16.93 4.94 -18.04
C PHE A 109 -17.61 4.64 -16.70
N THR A 110 -18.53 5.51 -16.28
CA THR A 110 -19.28 5.33 -15.03
C THR A 110 -20.18 4.08 -15.10
N ARG A 111 -20.86 3.86 -16.22
CA ARG A 111 -21.67 2.65 -16.44
C ARG A 111 -20.81 1.39 -16.47
N LEU A 112 -19.69 1.42 -17.16
CA LEU A 112 -18.75 0.30 -17.23
C LEU A 112 -18.25 -0.08 -15.83
N ALA A 113 -17.80 0.89 -15.04
CA ALA A 113 -17.34 0.66 -13.67
C ALA A 113 -18.43 0.05 -12.79
N ASN A 114 -19.65 0.57 -12.87
CA ASN A 114 -20.79 0.06 -12.10
C ASN A 114 -21.21 -1.35 -12.52
N ILE A 115 -21.14 -1.68 -13.81
CA ILE A 115 -21.38 -3.04 -14.29
C ILE A 115 -20.31 -3.97 -13.69
N CYS A 116 -19.02 -3.62 -13.79
CA CYS A 116 -17.93 -4.40 -13.20
C CYS A 116 -18.13 -4.67 -11.70
N LEU A 117 -18.56 -3.65 -10.94
CA LEU A 117 -18.91 -3.80 -9.52
C LEU A 117 -20.09 -4.74 -9.32
N SER A 118 -21.16 -4.61 -10.11
CA SER A 118 -22.36 -5.45 -9.99
C SER A 118 -22.12 -6.93 -10.29
N VAL A 119 -21.26 -7.23 -11.27
CA VAL A 119 -20.93 -8.62 -11.65
C VAL A 119 -19.70 -9.15 -10.91
N SER A 120 -19.05 -8.33 -10.07
CA SER A 120 -17.79 -8.66 -9.40
C SER A 120 -16.70 -9.15 -10.36
N TYR A 121 -16.67 -8.61 -11.58
CA TYR A 121 -15.75 -9.01 -12.64
C TYR A 121 -15.03 -7.79 -13.21
N TRP A 122 -13.71 -7.89 -13.26
CA TRP A 122 -12.83 -6.90 -13.87
C TRP A 122 -12.12 -7.54 -15.06
N LEU A 123 -12.07 -6.82 -16.18
CA LEU A 123 -11.39 -7.31 -17.38
C LEU A 123 -9.90 -7.56 -17.06
N PRO A 124 -9.30 -8.67 -17.53
CA PRO A 124 -7.89 -9.00 -17.27
C PRO A 124 -6.92 -7.88 -17.65
N HIS A 125 -7.17 -7.21 -18.78
CA HIS A 125 -6.37 -6.08 -19.26
C HIS A 125 -6.23 -4.93 -18.25
N PHE A 126 -7.20 -4.72 -17.34
CA PHE A 126 -7.09 -3.69 -16.29
C PHE A 126 -6.05 -4.03 -15.22
N LYS A 127 -5.61 -5.29 -15.16
CA LYS A 127 -4.61 -5.79 -14.22
C LYS A 127 -3.22 -5.91 -14.85
N GLU A 128 -3.11 -5.66 -16.15
CA GLU A 128 -1.84 -5.65 -16.86
C GLU A 128 -1.11 -4.33 -16.63
N LEU A 129 0.16 -4.42 -16.23
CA LEU A 129 0.99 -3.25 -15.96
C LEU A 129 2.42 -3.51 -16.44
N VAL A 130 3.05 -2.47 -16.97
CA VAL A 130 4.47 -2.51 -17.34
C VAL A 130 5.28 -1.93 -16.19
N SER A 131 6.09 -2.77 -15.56
CA SER A 131 7.08 -2.32 -14.58
C SER A 131 8.38 -1.95 -15.30
N VAL A 132 8.82 -0.70 -15.15
CA VAL A 132 10.14 -0.26 -15.62
C VAL A 132 11.06 -0.10 -14.41
N ILE A 133 12.24 -0.72 -14.45
CA ILE A 133 13.26 -0.53 -13.42
C ILE A 133 13.97 0.79 -13.70
N ILE A 134 13.67 1.82 -12.88
CA ILE A 134 14.34 3.11 -12.96
C ILE A 134 15.41 3.17 -11.84
N PRO A 135 16.70 3.32 -12.18
CA PRO A 135 17.74 3.50 -11.18
C PRO A 135 17.51 4.80 -10.39
N LYS A 136 17.71 4.74 -9.07
CA LYS A 136 17.70 5.94 -8.23
C LYS A 136 18.81 6.89 -8.69
N PRO A 137 18.63 8.21 -8.52
CA PRO A 137 19.71 9.17 -8.71
C PRO A 137 20.97 8.71 -7.94
N ASN A 138 22.12 8.74 -8.60
CA ASN A 138 23.42 8.30 -8.08
C ASN A 138 23.56 6.78 -7.80
N LYS A 139 22.64 5.94 -8.28
CA LYS A 139 22.77 4.48 -8.24
C LYS A 139 22.63 3.88 -9.63
N LEU A 140 23.74 3.84 -10.38
CA LEU A 140 23.81 3.36 -11.77
C LEU A 140 23.31 1.92 -11.96
N SER A 141 23.37 1.10 -10.91
CA SER A 141 22.92 -0.29 -10.96
C SER A 141 22.48 -0.80 -9.59
N TYR A 142 21.41 -1.59 -9.57
CA TYR A 142 20.97 -2.33 -8.37
C TYR A 142 21.71 -3.66 -8.18
N HIS A 143 22.54 -4.08 -9.15
CA HIS A 143 23.34 -5.30 -9.04
C HIS A 143 24.51 -5.15 -8.06
N LEU A 144 24.95 -3.93 -7.77
CA LEU A 144 26.04 -3.68 -6.84
C LEU A 144 25.49 -3.64 -5.39
N PRO A 145 26.04 -4.45 -4.46
CA PRO A 145 25.70 -4.36 -3.05
C PRO A 145 26.02 -2.96 -2.54
N LYS A 146 25.17 -2.44 -1.65
CA LYS A 146 25.38 -1.15 -1.02
C LYS A 146 26.68 -1.24 -0.22
N ALA A 147 27.72 -0.53 -0.64
CA ALA A 147 28.92 -0.38 0.17
C ALA A 147 28.51 0.29 1.50
N PHE A 148 28.86 -0.34 2.62
CA PHE A 148 28.65 0.18 3.97
C PHE A 148 29.83 1.04 4.39
#